data_AF-A0A2W4WFB5-F1
#
_entry.id   AF-A0A2W4WFB5-F1
#
_cell.length_a   1.000
_cell.length_b   1.000
_cell.length_c   1.000
_cell.angle_alpha   90.00
_cell.angle_beta   90.00
_cell.angle_gamma   90.00
#
_symmetry.space_group_name_H-M   'P 1'
#
loop_
_entity.id
_entity.type
_entity.pdbx_description
1 polymer ?
#
loop_
_entity_poly.entity_id
_entity_poly.type
_entity_poly.pdbx_seq_one_letter_code
_entity_poly.pdbx_strand_id
1 'polypeptide(L)'
;MFWLDGQTTSAIAAPKSSKESDIVTITDIEQKHLIGHLGQPLGKIIVISGVVRQEQSGAKSSPRDVLSVESVNDRPLAQPVTIEFNLFMTAQVAKPILGQSFKYIGYETGGFTGIPQDAFKFVPAVATTGHRFNTFFQVLQEELDVVKTKSDLIQFNNRRVQIIGRYVSGTKPAPAITGDIEFKGNYITAKIVLEDGTEIPIFPTYNKQSLRSPEEAEAYNGKIVKVVGKISSDRLNSEKITLNTFDGIWQYQAGF
;
A
#
# COMPACT_ATOMS: atom_id res chain seq x y z
N MET A 1 -39.49 5.63 27.60
CA MET A 1 -38.52 4.73 28.23
C MET A 1 -37.51 4.38 27.16
N PHE A 2 -36.41 5.13 27.09
CA PHE A 2 -35.36 4.99 26.07
C PHE A 2 -34.27 4.08 26.62
N TRP A 3 -33.90 3.05 25.87
CA TRP A 3 -32.65 2.31 26.04
C TRP A 3 -31.86 2.44 24.74
N LEU A 4 -30.70 3.09 24.83
CA LEU A 4 -29.68 3.14 23.81
C LEU A 4 -28.48 2.39 24.40
N ASP A 5 -28.23 1.18 23.92
CA ASP A 5 -27.02 0.43 24.23
C ASP A 5 -25.85 1.08 23.49
N GLY A 6 -25.11 1.93 24.21
CA GLY A 6 -23.83 2.45 23.77
C GLY A 6 -22.77 1.38 23.91
N GLN A 7 -22.41 0.72 22.80
CA GLN A 7 -21.17 -0.05 22.72
C GLN A 7 -19.98 0.90 22.83
N THR A 8 -19.35 0.92 24.00
CA THR A 8 -18.06 1.59 24.22
C THR A 8 -16.97 0.88 23.44
N THR A 9 -16.51 1.50 22.37
CA THR A 9 -15.29 1.13 21.65
C THR A 9 -14.07 1.45 22.53
N SER A 10 -13.46 0.43 23.14
CA SER A 10 -12.19 0.58 23.84
C SER A 10 -11.04 0.78 22.85
N ALA A 11 -10.48 2.00 22.83
CA ALA A 11 -9.21 2.29 22.18
C ALA A 11 -8.04 1.58 22.89
N ILE A 12 -7.08 1.05 22.14
CA ILE A 12 -5.85 0.48 22.70
C ILE A 12 -4.88 1.63 22.99
N ALA A 13 -4.55 1.82 24.26
CA ALA A 13 -3.59 2.84 24.70
C ALA A 13 -2.14 2.39 24.46
N ALA A 14 -1.27 3.32 24.07
CA ALA A 14 0.17 3.11 24.06
C ALA A 14 0.70 2.93 25.50
N PRO A 15 1.73 2.08 25.73
CA PRO A 15 2.24 1.81 27.07
C PRO A 15 2.83 3.08 27.71
N LYS A 16 2.37 3.40 28.93
CA LYS A 16 2.96 4.43 29.81
C LYS A 16 4.25 3.90 30.45
N SER A 17 5.28 4.74 30.54
CA SER A 17 6.57 4.37 31.13
C SER A 17 6.46 4.17 32.65
N SER A 18 7.00 3.05 33.14
CA SER A 18 7.17 2.74 34.56
C SER A 18 8.65 2.75 34.95
N LYS A 19 8.88 3.08 36.23
CA LYS A 19 10.17 3.22 36.93
C LYS A 19 11.04 1.95 36.91
N GLU A 20 12.35 2.19 36.98
CA GLU A 20 13.45 1.37 37.54
C GLU A 20 13.63 -0.07 36.98
N SER A 21 14.85 -0.35 36.51
CA SER A 21 15.17 -1.40 35.55
C SER A 21 15.09 -2.83 36.12
N ASP A 22 13.99 -3.51 35.85
CA ASP A 22 14.01 -4.98 35.79
C ASP A 22 14.93 -5.38 34.63
N ILE A 23 16.04 -6.06 34.96
CA ILE A 23 16.93 -6.65 33.96
C ILE A 23 16.11 -7.66 33.17
N VAL A 24 15.93 -7.41 31.87
CA VAL A 24 15.27 -8.35 30.96
C VAL A 24 16.32 -9.33 30.45
N THR A 25 16.14 -10.61 30.74
CA THR A 25 17.04 -11.67 30.25
C THR A 25 16.64 -12.14 28.84
N ILE A 26 17.52 -12.85 28.15
CA ILE A 26 17.16 -13.50 26.87
C ILE A 26 16.01 -14.51 27.10
N THR A 27 16.03 -15.24 28.21
CA THR A 27 14.96 -16.15 28.58
C THR A 27 13.63 -15.42 28.79
N ASP A 28 13.64 -14.21 29.36
CA ASP A 28 12.44 -13.37 29.42
C ASP A 28 11.92 -13.03 28.03
N ILE A 29 12.79 -12.72 27.07
CA ILE A 29 12.41 -12.40 25.68
C ILE A 29 11.85 -13.63 24.95
N GLU A 30 12.41 -14.81 25.20
CA GLU A 30 11.94 -16.08 24.60
C GLU A 30 10.58 -16.50 25.17
N GLN A 31 10.32 -16.22 26.45
CA GLN A 31 9.09 -16.62 27.13
C GLN A 31 7.99 -15.55 27.09
N LYS A 32 8.35 -14.27 27.08
CA LYS A 32 7.43 -13.13 27.08
C LYS A 32 7.55 -12.40 25.76
N HIS A 33 6.40 -12.19 25.13
CA HIS A 33 6.33 -11.41 23.92
C HIS A 33 6.74 -9.95 24.18
N LEU A 34 7.77 -9.47 23.47
CA LEU A 34 8.08 -8.06 23.40
C LEU A 34 6.96 -7.34 22.65
N ILE A 35 6.40 -6.30 23.25
CA ILE A 35 5.35 -5.48 22.63
C ILE A 35 6.01 -4.34 21.87
N GLY A 36 5.74 -4.25 20.56
CA GLY A 36 6.24 -3.18 19.70
C GLY A 36 5.48 -1.86 19.85
N HIS A 37 5.90 -0.85 19.08
CA HIS A 37 5.28 0.48 19.08
C HIS A 37 3.82 0.47 18.59
N LEU A 38 3.42 -0.56 17.83
CA LEU A 38 2.04 -0.75 17.37
C LEU A 38 1.15 -1.48 18.40
N GLY A 39 1.65 -1.71 19.62
CA GLY A 39 0.89 -2.35 20.70
C GLY A 39 0.61 -3.83 20.47
N GLN A 40 1.38 -4.48 19.58
CA GLN A 40 1.28 -5.90 19.27
C GLN A 40 2.62 -6.59 19.55
N PRO A 41 2.62 -7.91 19.85
CA PRO A 41 3.85 -8.70 19.90
C PRO A 41 4.71 -8.53 18.64
N LEU A 42 6.02 -8.32 18.83
CA LEU A 42 6.98 -8.39 17.73
C LEU A 42 6.88 -9.75 17.02
N GLY A 43 7.02 -9.74 15.68
CA GLY A 43 6.89 -10.92 14.82
C GLY A 43 5.45 -11.33 14.50
N LYS A 44 4.44 -10.76 15.18
CA LYS A 44 3.04 -11.06 14.86
C LYS A 44 2.65 -10.41 13.52
N ILE A 45 2.08 -11.21 12.62
CA ILE A 45 1.47 -10.69 11.39
C ILE A 45 0.23 -9.87 11.75
N ILE A 46 0.20 -8.62 11.32
CA ILE A 46 -0.86 -7.66 11.56
C ILE A 46 -1.15 -6.85 10.30
N VAL A 47 -2.34 -6.27 10.25
CA VAL A 47 -2.74 -5.31 9.23
C VAL A 47 -2.63 -3.91 9.80
N ILE A 48 -1.95 -3.01 9.10
CA ILE A 48 -1.85 -1.60 9.46
C ILE A 48 -2.51 -0.74 8.38
N SER A 49 -3.12 0.37 8.77
CA SER A 49 -3.58 1.38 7.83
C SER A 49 -3.36 2.78 8.37
N GLY A 50 -3.28 3.73 7.45
CA GLY A 50 -2.99 5.12 7.76
C GLY A 50 -2.71 5.92 6.50
N VAL A 51 -1.92 6.99 6.63
CA VAL A 51 -1.62 7.93 5.54
C VAL A 51 -0.12 8.15 5.42
N VAL A 52 0.37 8.27 4.20
CA VAL A 52 1.77 8.61 3.92
C VAL A 52 1.99 10.09 4.18
N ARG A 53 2.94 10.42 5.06
CA ARG A 53 3.29 11.80 5.43
C ARG A 53 4.76 12.07 5.16
N GLN A 54 5.13 13.34 5.19
CA GLN A 54 6.51 13.76 5.07
C GLN A 54 7.03 14.14 6.46
N GLU A 55 8.18 13.59 6.85
CA GLU A 55 8.85 13.93 8.10
C GLU A 55 10.20 14.58 7.82
N GLN A 56 10.51 15.65 8.55
CA GLN A 56 11.82 16.29 8.54
C GLN A 56 12.66 15.75 9.69
N SER A 57 13.75 15.03 9.39
CA SER A 57 14.67 14.53 10.41
C SER A 57 15.81 15.54 10.66
N GLY A 58 15.53 16.60 11.41
CA GLY A 58 16.53 17.63 11.75
C GLY A 58 16.91 18.58 10.61
N ALA A 59 17.60 19.68 10.96
CA ALA A 59 17.78 20.86 10.10
C ALA A 59 18.60 20.65 8.80
N LYS A 60 19.22 19.48 8.60
CA LYS A 60 20.08 19.16 7.44
C LYS A 60 19.69 17.89 6.69
N SER A 61 18.63 17.18 7.08
CA SER A 61 18.20 16.01 6.31
C SER A 61 17.20 16.41 5.23
N SER A 62 17.23 15.68 4.11
CA SER A 62 16.13 15.73 3.15
C SER A 62 14.87 15.17 3.82
N PRO A 63 13.70 15.77 3.57
CA PRO A 63 12.44 15.21 4.05
C PRO A 63 12.27 13.78 3.51
N ARG A 64 11.74 12.89 4.35
CA ARG A 64 11.48 11.49 3.98
C ARG A 64 9.99 11.20 4.04
N ASP A 65 9.53 10.36 3.12
CA ASP A 65 8.18 9.82 3.16
C ASP A 65 8.12 8.74 4.25
N VAL A 66 7.20 8.88 5.19
CA VAL A 66 6.97 7.98 6.31
C VAL A 66 5.51 7.54 6.33
N LEU A 67 5.26 6.38 6.94
CA LEU A 67 3.91 5.90 7.17
C LEU A 67 3.42 6.43 8.52
N SER A 68 2.38 7.26 8.52
CA SER A 68 1.64 7.62 9.72
C SER A 68 0.54 6.59 9.92
N VAL A 69 0.80 5.56 10.74
CA VAL A 69 -0.14 4.49 11.05
C VAL A 69 -1.22 5.00 11.98
N GLU A 70 -2.49 4.82 11.60
CA GLU A 70 -3.65 5.32 12.35
C GLU A 70 -4.46 4.17 12.96
N SER A 71 -4.34 2.95 12.43
CA SER A 71 -5.01 1.77 12.97
C SER A 71 -4.23 0.47 12.76
N VAL A 72 -4.49 -0.50 13.63
CA VAL A 72 -3.91 -1.84 13.63
C VAL A 72 -5.03 -2.87 13.74
N ASN A 73 -5.12 -3.82 12.81
CA ASN A 73 -6.19 -4.81 12.69
C ASN A 73 -7.59 -4.17 12.80
N ASP A 74 -7.80 -3.11 12.02
CA ASP A 74 -9.02 -2.29 11.97
C ASP A 74 -9.38 -1.59 13.30
N ARG A 75 -8.50 -1.61 14.30
CA ARG A 75 -8.67 -0.87 15.56
C ARG A 75 -7.88 0.43 15.52
N PRO A 76 -8.50 1.59 15.76
CA PRO A 76 -7.80 2.86 15.77
C PRO A 76 -6.80 2.92 16.93
N LEU A 77 -5.63 3.51 16.65
CA LEU A 77 -4.64 3.82 17.67
C LEU A 77 -5.06 5.09 18.41
N ALA A 78 -4.70 5.19 19.70
CA ALA A 78 -4.96 6.39 20.50
C ALA A 78 -4.30 7.65 19.90
N GLN A 79 -3.15 7.48 19.24
CA GLN A 79 -2.45 8.49 18.46
C GLN A 79 -1.77 7.82 17.27
N PRO A 80 -1.60 8.53 16.14
CA PRO A 80 -0.85 7.97 15.01
C PRO A 80 0.59 7.63 15.39
N VAL A 81 1.11 6.53 14.85
CA VAL A 81 2.50 6.08 15.04
C VAL A 81 3.24 6.22 13.72
N THR A 82 4.33 6.98 13.72
CA THR A 82 5.18 7.15 12.54
C THR A 82 6.17 6.00 12.44
N ILE A 83 6.23 5.35 11.27
CA ILE A 83 7.20 4.31 10.95
C ILE A 83 7.79 4.53 9.56
N GLU A 84 9.03 4.09 9.36
CA GLU A 84 9.64 4.05 8.04
C GLU A 84 9.03 2.95 7.18
N PHE A 85 8.90 3.21 5.88
CA PHE A 85 8.49 2.18 4.92
C PHE A 85 9.66 1.22 4.67
N ASN A 86 9.56 0.01 5.23
CA ASN A 86 10.51 -1.07 4.99
C ASN A 86 9.79 -2.24 4.32
N LEU A 87 10.37 -2.74 3.24
CA LEU A 87 9.85 -3.88 2.49
C LEU A 87 10.62 -5.14 2.83
N PHE A 88 9.89 -6.24 2.99
CA PHE A 88 10.52 -7.55 2.95
C PHE A 88 11.14 -7.78 1.57
N MET A 89 12.32 -8.39 1.52
CA MET A 89 13.18 -8.42 0.31
C MET A 89 12.48 -8.98 -0.94
N THR A 90 11.51 -9.87 -0.77
CA THR A 90 10.74 -10.50 -1.87
C THR A 90 9.33 -9.95 -2.03
N ALA A 91 8.93 -8.95 -1.24
CA ALA A 91 7.60 -8.37 -1.32
C ALA A 91 7.44 -7.51 -2.59
N GLN A 92 6.35 -7.74 -3.32
CA GLN A 92 5.98 -6.96 -4.51
C GLN A 92 4.95 -5.90 -4.13
N VAL A 93 5.36 -4.94 -3.30
CA VAL A 93 4.51 -3.82 -2.88
C VAL A 93 5.07 -2.52 -3.46
N ALA A 94 4.19 -1.74 -4.08
CA ALA A 94 4.58 -0.46 -4.66
C ALA A 94 5.04 0.52 -3.57
N LYS A 95 5.96 1.42 -3.93
CA LYS A 95 6.37 2.49 -3.03
C LYS A 95 5.14 3.36 -2.68
N PRO A 96 4.93 3.68 -1.38
CA PRO A 96 3.86 4.58 -0.96
C PRO A 96 3.97 5.96 -1.61
N ILE A 97 2.83 6.59 -1.86
CA ILE A 97 2.74 7.92 -2.46
C ILE A 97 2.32 8.92 -1.37
N LEU A 98 3.06 10.02 -1.26
CA LEU A 98 2.80 11.08 -0.29
C LEU A 98 1.32 11.53 -0.31
N GLY A 99 0.71 11.62 0.87
CA GLY A 99 -0.68 12.03 1.08
C GLY A 99 -1.72 10.94 0.79
N GLN A 100 -1.32 9.76 0.30
CA GLN A 100 -2.25 8.66 0.05
C GLN A 100 -2.47 7.81 1.30
N SER A 101 -3.68 7.25 1.42
CA SER A 101 -3.97 6.20 2.39
C SER A 101 -3.35 4.88 1.97
N PHE A 102 -2.92 4.07 2.93
CA PHE A 102 -2.42 2.72 2.69
C PHE A 102 -3.12 1.71 3.60
N LYS A 103 -3.09 0.44 3.18
CA LYS A 103 -3.40 -0.71 4.02
C LYS A 103 -2.38 -1.81 3.73
N TYR A 104 -1.55 -2.14 4.71
CA TYR A 104 -0.44 -3.08 4.56
C TYR A 104 -0.57 -4.25 5.54
N ILE A 105 -0.22 -5.44 5.06
CA ILE A 105 0.00 -6.62 5.90
C ILE A 105 1.50 -6.74 6.13
N GLY A 106 1.88 -6.98 7.37
CA GLY A 106 3.29 -7.12 7.74
C GLY A 106 3.47 -7.47 9.20
N TYR A 107 4.67 -7.27 9.71
CA TYR A 107 4.97 -7.46 11.13
C TYR A 107 6.00 -6.45 11.62
N GLU A 108 5.89 -6.07 12.89
CA GLU A 108 6.91 -5.30 13.57
C GLU A 108 8.03 -6.24 14.06
N THR A 109 9.28 -5.88 13.82
CA THR A 109 10.46 -6.59 14.32
C THR A 109 11.47 -5.57 14.87
N GLY A 110 12.57 -6.03 15.47
CA GLY A 110 13.54 -5.12 16.05
C GLY A 110 14.89 -5.75 16.34
N GLY A 111 15.83 -4.89 16.74
CA GLY A 111 17.18 -5.27 17.11
C GLY A 111 17.96 -4.12 17.71
N PHE A 112 19.09 -4.44 18.36
CA PHE A 112 20.02 -3.42 18.83
C PHE A 112 20.74 -2.77 17.64
N THR A 113 20.79 -1.44 17.66
CA THR A 113 21.42 -0.61 16.63
C THR A 113 22.42 0.34 17.28
N GLY A 114 23.33 0.90 16.46
CA GLY A 114 24.37 1.83 16.90
C GLY A 114 25.51 1.18 17.70
N ILE A 115 26.47 2.00 18.12
CA ILE A 115 27.71 1.55 18.75
C ILE A 115 27.65 1.85 20.26
N PRO A 116 27.90 0.86 21.14
CA PRO A 116 28.02 1.11 22.58
C PRO A 116 29.11 2.15 22.86
N GLN A 117 28.81 3.15 23.69
CA GLN A 117 29.75 4.26 23.94
C GLN A 117 31.11 3.77 24.48
N ASP A 118 31.08 2.69 25.27
CA ASP A 118 32.27 2.07 25.85
C ASP A 118 33.18 1.38 24.84
N ALA A 119 32.70 1.08 23.62
CA ALA A 119 33.55 0.55 22.56
C ALA A 119 34.66 1.53 22.16
N PHE A 120 34.42 2.84 22.28
CA PHE A 120 35.40 3.89 21.96
C PHE A 120 36.56 4.01 22.95
N LYS A 121 36.54 3.23 24.03
CA LYS A 121 37.74 3.01 24.87
C LYS A 121 38.81 2.19 24.13
N PHE A 122 38.41 1.43 23.10
CA PHE A 122 39.27 0.49 22.38
C PHE A 122 39.53 0.88 20.92
N VAL A 123 38.67 1.73 20.33
CA VAL A 123 38.78 2.18 18.94
C VAL A 123 38.50 3.69 18.82
N PRO A 124 39.00 4.38 17.78
CA PRO A 124 38.70 5.79 17.57
C PRO A 124 37.19 6.09 17.48
N ALA A 125 36.77 7.20 18.06
CA ALA A 125 35.37 7.64 18.02
C ALA A 125 34.93 8.01 16.59
N VAL A 126 33.73 7.57 16.23
CA VAL A 126 33.05 7.95 14.99
C VAL A 126 31.67 8.51 15.30
N ALA A 127 31.13 9.34 14.41
CA ALA A 127 29.75 9.81 14.53
C ALA A 127 28.79 8.61 14.49
N THR A 128 28.02 8.41 15.55
CA THR A 128 27.06 7.30 15.69
C THR A 128 25.73 7.81 16.25
N THR A 129 24.66 7.04 16.08
CA THR A 129 23.30 7.38 16.51
C THR A 129 22.97 6.90 17.94
N GLY A 130 23.98 6.45 18.69
CA GLY A 130 23.85 5.87 20.04
C GLY A 130 23.39 4.40 20.02
N HIS A 131 23.70 3.65 21.07
CA HIS A 131 23.33 2.23 21.18
C HIS A 131 21.95 2.05 21.82
N ARG A 132 21.00 1.46 21.09
CA ARG A 132 19.63 1.24 21.55
C ARG A 132 18.92 0.11 20.80
N PHE A 133 17.92 -0.50 21.44
CA PHE A 133 16.96 -1.35 20.74
C PHE A 133 16.04 -0.48 19.90
N ASN A 134 15.87 -0.83 18.62
CA ASN A 134 14.96 -0.14 17.71
C ASN A 134 14.01 -1.15 17.07
N THR A 135 12.80 -0.71 16.75
CA THR A 135 11.84 -1.53 15.99
C THR A 135 11.55 -0.91 14.62
N PHE A 136 11.11 -1.75 13.70
CA PHE A 136 10.70 -1.36 12.36
C PHE A 136 9.65 -2.35 11.85
N PHE A 137 8.76 -1.87 10.99
CA PHE A 137 7.72 -2.69 10.39
C PHE A 137 8.14 -3.21 9.03
N GLN A 138 8.08 -4.52 8.82
CA GLN A 138 8.34 -5.15 7.53
C GLN A 138 7.02 -5.36 6.79
N VAL A 139 6.84 -4.64 5.69
CA VAL A 139 5.69 -4.79 4.80
C VAL A 139 5.87 -6.04 3.94
N LEU A 140 4.85 -6.90 3.97
CA LEU A 140 4.78 -8.14 3.19
C LEU A 140 3.86 -8.01 1.98
N GLN A 141 2.73 -7.35 2.17
CA GLN A 141 1.69 -7.25 1.15
C GLN A 141 0.89 -5.95 1.30
N GLU A 142 0.37 -5.46 0.19
CA GLU A 142 -0.62 -4.39 0.15
C GLU A 142 -2.04 -4.95 -0.02
N GLU A 143 -2.95 -4.50 0.85
CA GLU A 143 -4.39 -4.73 0.67
C GLU A 143 -4.97 -3.57 -0.13
N LEU A 144 -5.36 -3.87 -1.36
CA LEU A 144 -6.01 -2.91 -2.24
C LEU A 144 -7.52 -3.01 -2.11
N ASP A 145 -8.18 -1.85 -2.10
CA ASP A 145 -9.64 -1.80 -2.19
C ASP A 145 -10.10 -2.43 -3.50
N VAL A 146 -11.21 -3.19 -3.43
CA VAL A 146 -11.81 -3.84 -4.59
C VAL A 146 -12.91 -2.97 -5.16
N VAL A 147 -12.78 -2.58 -6.42
CA VAL A 147 -13.75 -1.77 -7.16
C VAL A 147 -14.65 -2.70 -7.97
N LYS A 148 -15.96 -2.55 -7.76
CA LYS A 148 -16.99 -3.35 -8.41
C LYS A 148 -18.06 -2.53 -9.09
N THR A 149 -18.24 -1.27 -8.69
CA THR A 149 -19.30 -0.37 -9.16
C THR A 149 -18.77 1.02 -9.51
N LYS A 150 -19.61 1.82 -10.19
CA LYS A 150 -19.33 3.23 -10.48
C LYS A 150 -19.14 4.06 -9.21
N SER A 151 -19.90 3.78 -8.16
CA SER A 151 -19.78 4.46 -6.87
C SER A 151 -18.39 4.26 -6.27
N ASP A 152 -17.84 3.05 -6.36
CA ASP A 152 -16.49 2.73 -5.91
C ASP A 152 -15.44 3.53 -6.69
N LEU A 153 -15.64 3.73 -8.00
CA LEU A 153 -14.72 4.54 -8.81
C LEU A 153 -14.62 6.00 -8.33
N ILE A 154 -15.75 6.56 -7.92
CA ILE A 154 -15.81 7.93 -7.39
C ILE A 154 -15.15 7.96 -6.00
N GLN A 155 -15.49 6.99 -5.14
CA GLN A 155 -14.95 6.89 -3.79
C GLN A 155 -13.43 6.69 -3.77
N PHE A 156 -12.92 5.87 -4.68
CA PHE A 156 -11.50 5.52 -4.76
C PHE A 156 -10.74 6.30 -5.84
N ASN A 157 -11.24 7.45 -6.26
CA ASN A 157 -10.58 8.29 -7.24
C ASN A 157 -9.13 8.64 -6.81
N ASN A 158 -8.19 8.60 -7.75
CA ASN A 158 -6.75 8.78 -7.54
C ASN A 158 -6.07 7.76 -6.60
N ARG A 159 -6.75 6.68 -6.21
CA ARG A 159 -6.17 5.58 -5.43
C ARG A 159 -5.76 4.43 -6.33
N ARG A 160 -4.73 3.71 -5.90
CA ARG A 160 -4.37 2.39 -6.41
C ARG A 160 -5.40 1.40 -5.86
N VAL A 161 -5.97 0.58 -6.73
CA VAL A 161 -7.08 -0.31 -6.43
C VAL A 161 -6.94 -1.62 -7.19
N GLN A 162 -7.67 -2.62 -6.72
CA GLN A 162 -7.94 -3.83 -7.47
C GLN A 162 -9.31 -3.72 -8.13
N ILE A 163 -9.40 -3.95 -9.44
CA ILE A 163 -10.66 -4.00 -10.18
C ILE A 163 -10.94 -5.44 -10.58
N ILE A 164 -12.17 -5.90 -10.36
CA ILE A 164 -12.66 -7.18 -10.86
C ILE A 164 -13.78 -6.90 -11.84
N GLY A 165 -13.67 -7.39 -13.07
CA GLY A 165 -14.70 -7.16 -14.08
C GLY A 165 -14.42 -7.91 -15.37
N ARG A 166 -15.37 -7.82 -16.32
CA ARG A 166 -15.24 -8.46 -17.63
C ARG A 166 -14.33 -7.65 -18.54
N TYR A 167 -13.29 -8.27 -19.06
CA TYR A 167 -12.42 -7.66 -20.05
C TYR A 167 -13.09 -7.66 -21.42
N VAL A 168 -13.14 -6.50 -22.07
CA VAL A 168 -13.70 -6.33 -23.42
C VAL A 168 -12.70 -5.58 -24.27
N SER A 169 -12.23 -6.23 -25.34
CA SER A 169 -11.37 -5.58 -26.34
C SER A 169 -12.18 -5.11 -27.54
N GLY A 170 -11.77 -3.98 -28.11
CA GLY A 170 -12.32 -3.45 -29.37
C GLY A 170 -11.20 -3.09 -30.33
N THR A 171 -11.32 -3.58 -31.56
CA THR A 171 -10.38 -3.30 -32.65
C THR A 171 -10.90 -2.15 -33.49
N LYS A 172 -10.06 -1.14 -33.74
CA LYS A 172 -10.35 -0.04 -34.66
C LYS A 172 -9.27 0.02 -35.74
N PRO A 173 -9.61 0.45 -36.96
CA PRO A 173 -8.59 0.76 -37.95
C PRO A 173 -7.65 1.86 -37.42
N ALA A 174 -6.38 1.86 -37.86
CA ALA A 174 -5.41 2.87 -37.45
C ALA A 174 -5.97 4.29 -37.68
N PRO A 175 -5.79 5.24 -36.73
CA PRO A 175 -6.13 6.62 -37.00
C PRO A 175 -5.28 7.15 -38.15
N ALA A 176 -5.87 7.97 -39.03
CA ALA A 176 -5.17 8.56 -40.18
C ALA A 176 -3.97 9.45 -39.78
N ILE A 177 -3.93 9.90 -38.53
CA ILE A 177 -2.85 10.69 -37.95
C ILE A 177 -2.49 10.03 -36.61
N THR A 178 -1.28 9.49 -36.52
CA THR A 178 -0.70 9.05 -35.24
C THR A 178 0.64 9.77 -35.05
N GLY A 179 1.00 10.09 -33.80
CA GLY A 179 2.31 10.67 -33.47
C GLY A 179 3.47 9.67 -33.64
N ASP A 180 3.17 8.45 -34.06
CA ASP A 180 4.10 7.38 -34.38
C ASP A 180 3.98 7.05 -35.88
N ILE A 181 4.99 7.47 -36.64
CA ILE A 181 5.04 7.35 -38.11
C ILE A 181 5.26 5.90 -38.54
N GLU A 182 5.69 5.03 -37.61
CA GLU A 182 5.99 3.62 -37.88
C GLU A 182 4.86 2.66 -37.47
N PHE A 183 3.79 3.15 -36.83
CA PHE A 183 2.67 2.31 -36.43
C PHE A 183 1.91 1.78 -37.66
N LYS A 184 2.04 0.47 -37.91
CA LYS A 184 1.30 -0.27 -38.94
C LYS A 184 0.45 -1.35 -38.27
N GLY A 185 -0.87 -1.23 -38.32
CA GLY A 185 -1.77 -2.27 -37.81
C GLY A 185 -3.09 -1.74 -37.28
N ASN A 186 -3.92 -2.66 -36.76
CA ASN A 186 -5.16 -2.29 -36.10
C ASN A 186 -4.91 -1.80 -34.67
N TYR A 187 -5.67 -0.80 -34.25
CA TYR A 187 -5.65 -0.26 -32.90
C TYR A 187 -6.53 -1.11 -31.98
N ILE A 188 -5.93 -1.88 -31.07
CA ILE A 188 -6.67 -2.66 -30.09
C ILE A 188 -6.77 -1.85 -28.79
N THR A 189 -7.99 -1.50 -28.42
CA THR A 189 -8.32 -0.94 -27.10
C THR A 189 -8.93 -2.01 -26.21
N ALA A 190 -8.88 -1.79 -24.92
CA ALA A 190 -9.61 -2.60 -23.97
C ALA A 190 -10.29 -1.77 -22.89
N LYS A 191 -11.35 -2.35 -22.34
CA LYS A 191 -12.13 -1.83 -21.23
C LYS A 191 -12.40 -2.95 -20.23
N ILE A 192 -12.63 -2.58 -18.99
CA ILE A 192 -13.20 -3.45 -17.96
C ILE A 192 -14.65 -3.05 -17.74
N VAL A 193 -15.56 -4.00 -17.88
CA VAL A 193 -16.97 -3.84 -17.54
C VAL A 193 -17.18 -4.32 -16.11
N LEU A 194 -17.60 -3.41 -15.24
CA LEU A 194 -17.89 -3.64 -13.84
C LEU A 194 -19.19 -4.44 -13.62
N GLU A 195 -19.45 -4.83 -12.36
CA GLU A 195 -20.65 -5.60 -11.99
C GLU A 195 -21.95 -4.86 -12.33
N ASP A 196 -21.94 -3.52 -12.24
CA ASP A 196 -23.09 -2.66 -12.57
C ASP A 196 -23.18 -2.26 -14.07
N GLY A 197 -22.34 -2.86 -14.92
CA GLY A 197 -22.29 -2.57 -16.35
C GLY A 197 -21.46 -1.33 -16.72
N THR A 198 -20.87 -0.62 -15.74
CA THR A 198 -20.01 0.53 -16.02
C THR A 198 -18.76 0.10 -16.77
N GLU A 199 -18.47 0.77 -17.89
CA GLU A 199 -17.29 0.50 -18.70
C GLU A 199 -16.14 1.45 -18.35
N ILE A 200 -14.97 0.89 -18.03
CA ILE A 200 -13.76 1.65 -17.72
C ILE A 200 -12.69 1.34 -18.76
N PRO A 201 -12.24 2.33 -19.55
CA PRO A 201 -11.11 2.14 -20.44
C PRO A 201 -9.82 1.91 -19.64
N ILE A 202 -9.02 0.93 -20.06
CA ILE A 202 -7.76 0.57 -19.42
C ILE A 202 -6.54 1.03 -20.23
N PHE A 203 -5.65 1.79 -19.60
CA PHE A 203 -4.45 2.33 -20.21
C PHE A 203 -3.21 1.66 -19.58
N PRO A 204 -2.33 1.06 -20.39
CA PRO A 204 -1.04 0.59 -19.89
C PRO A 204 -0.14 1.78 -19.52
N THR A 205 0.59 1.70 -18.42
CA THR A 205 1.50 2.75 -17.95
C THR A 205 2.67 3.04 -18.90
N TYR A 206 3.08 2.07 -19.71
CA TYR A 206 4.30 2.15 -20.51
C TYR A 206 4.07 2.58 -21.97
N ASN A 207 2.84 2.52 -22.48
CA ASN A 207 2.56 2.91 -23.86
C ASN A 207 1.89 4.30 -23.89
N LYS A 208 2.44 5.20 -24.71
CA LYS A 208 1.83 6.51 -25.01
C LYS A 208 0.47 6.39 -25.71
N GLN A 209 0.10 5.19 -26.13
CA GLN A 209 -1.16 4.87 -26.79
C GLN A 209 -1.80 3.69 -26.04
N SER A 210 -3.12 3.70 -25.88
CA SER A 210 -3.95 2.65 -25.23
C SER A 210 -3.93 1.28 -25.92
N LEU A 211 -2.87 1.00 -26.69
CA LEU A 211 -2.69 -0.17 -27.52
C LEU A 211 -2.41 -1.39 -26.64
N ARG A 212 -3.24 -2.42 -26.84
CA ARG A 212 -3.04 -3.78 -26.32
C ARG A 212 -2.49 -4.69 -27.42
N SER A 213 -1.74 -5.71 -27.03
CA SER A 213 -1.28 -6.70 -28.00
C SER A 213 -2.46 -7.60 -28.42
N PRO A 214 -2.46 -8.14 -29.65
CA PRO A 214 -3.45 -9.11 -30.09
C PRO A 214 -3.52 -10.33 -29.17
N GLU A 215 -2.38 -10.80 -28.66
CA GLU A 215 -2.31 -11.96 -27.77
C GLU A 215 -3.00 -11.69 -26.42
N GLU A 216 -2.80 -10.51 -25.82
CA GLU A 216 -3.50 -10.10 -24.60
C GLU A 216 -5.01 -10.03 -24.82
N ALA A 217 -5.43 -9.41 -25.92
CA ALA A 217 -6.84 -9.28 -26.25
C ALA A 217 -7.51 -10.64 -26.45
N GLU A 218 -6.91 -11.53 -27.24
CA GLU A 218 -7.44 -12.88 -27.43
C GLU A 218 -7.47 -13.69 -26.13
N ALA A 219 -6.44 -13.59 -25.30
CA ALA A 219 -6.35 -14.32 -24.04
C ALA A 219 -7.45 -13.93 -23.04
N TYR A 220 -7.89 -12.67 -23.02
CA TYR A 220 -8.78 -12.13 -21.99
C TYR A 220 -10.16 -11.69 -22.47
N ASN A 221 -10.40 -11.49 -23.77
CA ASN A 221 -11.68 -10.98 -24.26
C ASN A 221 -12.88 -11.83 -23.80
N GLY A 222 -13.86 -11.17 -23.19
CA GLY A 222 -15.06 -11.79 -22.62
C GLY A 222 -14.88 -12.44 -21.25
N LYS A 223 -13.64 -12.58 -20.74
CA LYS A 223 -13.37 -13.23 -19.44
C LYS A 223 -13.45 -12.24 -18.29
N ILE A 224 -13.74 -12.77 -17.08
CA ILE A 224 -13.58 -12.00 -15.84
C ILE A 224 -12.09 -11.96 -15.47
N VAL A 225 -11.59 -10.76 -15.25
CA VAL A 225 -10.19 -10.51 -14.93
C VAL A 225 -10.07 -9.70 -13.64
N LYS A 226 -8.92 -9.84 -12.99
CA LYS A 226 -8.43 -8.98 -11.93
C LYS A 226 -7.39 -8.03 -12.54
N VAL A 227 -7.52 -6.73 -12.27
CA VAL A 227 -6.59 -5.70 -12.74
C VAL A 227 -6.18 -4.83 -11.57
N VAL A 228 -4.88 -4.54 -11.44
CA VAL A 228 -4.39 -3.56 -10.46
C VAL A 228 -4.01 -2.28 -11.19
N GLY A 229 -4.60 -1.16 -10.76
CA GLY A 229 -4.42 0.13 -11.42
C GLY A 229 -4.79 1.31 -10.54
N LYS A 230 -4.53 2.52 -11.03
CA LYS A 230 -4.94 3.78 -10.40
C LYS A 230 -6.11 4.36 -11.16
N ILE A 231 -7.17 4.64 -10.44
CA ILE A 231 -8.31 5.37 -10.99
C ILE A 231 -7.89 6.81 -11.24
N SER A 232 -8.17 7.32 -12.44
CA SER A 232 -7.97 8.73 -12.78
C SER A 232 -9.27 9.29 -13.34
N SER A 233 -9.87 10.22 -12.62
CA SER A 233 -10.96 11.05 -13.14
C SER A 233 -10.38 12.38 -13.58
N ASP A 234 -10.62 12.75 -14.83
CA ASP A 234 -10.34 14.11 -15.29
C ASP A 234 -11.32 15.07 -14.61
N ARG A 235 -10.82 16.11 -13.93
CA ARG A 235 -11.66 17.09 -13.21
C ARG A 235 -12.34 18.06 -14.18
N LEU A 236 -11.80 18.24 -15.38
CA LEU A 236 -12.36 19.13 -16.41
C LEU A 236 -13.45 18.44 -17.23
N ASN A 237 -13.49 17.11 -17.21
CA ASN A 237 -14.47 16.30 -17.92
C ASN A 237 -14.89 15.15 -17.00
N SER A 238 -15.75 15.48 -16.03
CA SER A 238 -16.18 14.65 -14.89
C SER A 238 -16.83 13.30 -15.27
N GLU A 239 -17.04 13.04 -16.56
CA GLU A 239 -17.57 11.79 -17.08
C GLU A 239 -16.50 10.78 -17.49
N LYS A 240 -15.24 11.18 -17.64
CA LYS A 240 -14.18 10.30 -18.15
C LYS A 240 -13.32 9.76 -17.01
N ILE A 241 -13.73 8.60 -16.50
CA ILE A 241 -12.95 7.80 -15.56
C ILE A 241 -12.09 6.81 -16.35
N THR A 242 -10.80 6.75 -16.06
CA THR A 242 -9.85 5.81 -16.68
C THR A 242 -9.10 5.02 -15.62
N LEU A 243 -8.63 3.83 -16.01
CA LEU A 243 -7.76 3.00 -15.17
C LEU A 243 -6.37 2.91 -15.79
N ASN A 244 -5.38 3.45 -15.09
CA ASN A 244 -3.97 3.29 -15.45
C ASN A 244 -3.42 2.03 -14.77
N THR A 245 -3.10 1.00 -15.53
CA THR A 245 -2.71 -0.33 -15.00
C THR A 245 -1.21 -0.38 -14.72
N PHE A 246 -0.78 -0.82 -13.52
CA PHE A 246 0.65 -0.86 -13.14
C PHE A 246 1.27 -2.26 -13.18
N ASP A 247 0.50 -3.29 -12.81
CA ASP A 247 1.07 -4.60 -12.47
C ASP A 247 0.62 -5.72 -13.43
N GLY A 248 -0.14 -5.40 -14.48
CA GLY A 248 -0.67 -6.36 -15.44
C GLY A 248 -2.14 -6.73 -15.22
N ILE A 249 -2.60 -7.73 -15.98
CA ILE A 249 -3.97 -8.23 -16.00
C ILE A 249 -3.90 -9.74 -15.82
N TRP A 250 -4.73 -10.27 -14.92
CA TRP A 250 -4.79 -11.71 -14.65
C TRP A 250 -6.22 -12.21 -14.80
N GLN A 251 -6.37 -13.42 -15.33
CA GLN A 251 -7.66 -14.08 -15.31
C GLN A 251 -8.08 -14.30 -13.85
N TYR A 252 -9.27 -13.83 -13.49
CA TYR A 252 -9.78 -14.02 -12.14
C TYR A 252 -10.33 -15.43 -12.00
N GLN A 253 -9.80 -16.17 -11.03
CA GLN A 253 -10.40 -17.41 -10.55
C GLN A 253 -11.03 -17.09 -9.20
N ALA A 254 -12.36 -17.28 -9.09
CA ALA A 254 -13.01 -17.24 -7.79
C ALA A 254 -12.43 -18.41 -6.97
N GLY A 255 -11.63 -18.10 -5.95
CA GLY A 255 -11.17 -19.10 -4.99
C GLY A 255 -12.37 -19.67 -4.24
N PHE A 256 -12.36 -21.00 -4.10
CA PHE A 256 -13.34 -21.85 -3.41
C PHE A 256 -13.75 -21.35 -2.03
#